data_AF-A0A139RIF6-F1
#
_entry.id   AF-A0A139RIF6-F1
#
_cell.length_a   1.000
_cell.length_b   1.000
_cell.length_c   1.000
_cell.angle_alpha   90.00
_cell.angle_beta   90.00
_cell.angle_gamma   90.00
#
_symmetry.space_group_name_H-M   'P 1'
#
loop_
_entity.id
_entity.type
_entity.pdbx_description
1 polymer ?
#
loop_
_entity_poly.entity_id
_entity_poly.type
_entity_poly.pdbx_seq_one_letter_code
_entity_poly.pdbx_strand_id
1 'polypeptide(L)'
;MKDLFKHIQQKFQSFLNGREEPDHSKADSLTSAIKEALLKKTAVHIIFSDTSFTGDIIKYDTDRQQIIVKNFAKNVTRIIRIPDIRKVSFVPSTVQTAQKNRFKKE
;
A
#
# COMPACT_ATOMS: atom_id res chain seq x y z
N MET A 1 -2.89 -13.36 -26.72
CA MET A 1 -4.31 -13.61 -26.33
C MET A 1 -4.58 -15.03 -25.81
N LYS A 2 -3.85 -16.06 -26.26
CA LYS A 2 -4.06 -17.45 -25.76
C LYS A 2 -3.61 -17.65 -24.31
N ASP A 3 -2.65 -16.86 -23.82
CA ASP A 3 -2.07 -17.01 -22.48
C ASP A 3 -2.99 -16.49 -21.35
N LEU A 4 -3.86 -15.53 -21.67
CA LEU A 4 -4.84 -14.99 -20.73
C LEU A 4 -5.97 -15.99 -20.47
N PHE A 5 -6.43 -16.69 -21.52
CA PHE A 5 -7.41 -17.77 -21.40
C PHE A 5 -6.87 -18.95 -20.57
N LYS A 6 -5.59 -19.30 -20.75
CA LYS A 6 -4.93 -20.32 -19.91
C LYS A 6 -4.92 -19.93 -18.44
N HIS A 7 -4.58 -18.69 -18.12
CA HIS A 7 -4.59 -18.19 -16.74
C HIS A 7 -5.99 -18.25 -16.11
N ILE A 8 -7.03 -17.90 -16.87
CA ILE A 8 -8.40 -17.96 -16.39
C ILE A 8 -8.84 -19.41 -16.15
N GLN A 9 -8.51 -20.33 -17.06
CA GLN A 9 -8.83 -21.76 -16.88
C GLN A 9 -8.11 -22.37 -15.67
N GLN A 10 -6.84 -22.04 -15.46
CA GLN A 10 -6.09 -22.47 -14.28
C GLN A 10 -6.72 -21.93 -13.00
N LYS A 11 -7.16 -20.67 -12.99
CA LYS A 11 -7.82 -20.04 -11.86
C LYS A 11 -9.11 -20.76 -11.47
N PHE A 12 -9.96 -21.15 -12.43
CA PHE A 12 -11.18 -21.93 -12.18
C PHE A 12 -10.88 -23.33 -11.61
N GLN A 13 -9.86 -24.00 -12.13
CA GLN A 13 -9.44 -25.30 -11.63
C GLN A 13 -8.90 -25.22 -10.19
N SER A 14 -8.17 -24.15 -9.84
CA SER A 14 -7.69 -23.93 -8.48
C SER A 14 -8.83 -23.65 -7.48
N PHE A 15 -9.89 -22.95 -7.90
CA PHE A 15 -11.10 -22.73 -7.08
C PHE A 15 -11.85 -24.02 -6.75
N LEU A 16 -11.95 -24.95 -7.71
CA LEU A 16 -12.60 -26.26 -7.49
C LEU A 16 -11.75 -27.20 -6.62
N ASN A 17 -10.42 -27.04 -6.65
CA ASN A 17 -9.48 -27.91 -5.94
C ASN A 17 -9.15 -27.44 -4.51
N GLY A 18 -9.77 -26.37 -4.00
CA GLY A 18 -9.66 -25.94 -2.61
C GLY A 18 -8.23 -25.56 -2.16
N ARG A 19 -7.32 -25.29 -3.10
CA ARG A 19 -5.97 -24.82 -2.77
C ARG A 19 -5.99 -23.29 -2.70
N GLU A 20 -5.71 -22.75 -1.51
CA GLU A 20 -5.39 -21.33 -1.34
C GLU A 20 -4.08 -21.02 -2.08
N GLU A 21 -4.19 -20.69 -3.36
CA GLU A 21 -3.14 -19.96 -4.07
C GLU A 21 -2.93 -18.62 -3.36
N PRO A 22 -1.68 -18.15 -3.21
CA PRO A 22 -1.41 -16.82 -2.69
C PRO A 22 -2.21 -15.81 -3.52
N ASP A 23 -3.04 -15.02 -2.84
CA ASP A 23 -4.01 -14.11 -3.44
C ASP A 23 -3.30 -12.96 -4.18
N HIS A 24 -2.81 -13.23 -5.39
CA HIS A 24 -2.11 -12.29 -6.27
C HIS A 24 -2.92 -11.00 -6.51
N SER A 25 -4.25 -11.08 -6.43
CA SER A 25 -5.13 -9.93 -6.62
C SER A 25 -4.95 -8.84 -5.55
N LYS A 26 -4.65 -9.24 -4.29
CA LYS A 26 -4.35 -8.30 -3.21
C LYS A 26 -2.99 -7.63 -3.37
N ALA A 27 -1.98 -8.39 -3.80
CA ALA A 27 -0.63 -7.86 -4.03
C ALA A 27 -0.63 -6.83 -5.18
N ASP A 28 -1.39 -7.10 -6.25
CA ASP A 28 -1.54 -6.19 -7.39
C ASP A 28 -2.30 -4.92 -6.99
N SER A 29 -3.35 -5.06 -6.18
CA SER A 29 -4.12 -3.92 -5.65
C SER A 29 -3.27 -3.03 -4.74
N LEU A 30 -2.51 -3.63 -3.82
CA LEU A 30 -1.61 -2.92 -2.91
C LEU A 30 -0.54 -2.13 -3.67
N THR A 31 0.14 -2.78 -4.61
CA THR A 31 1.20 -2.16 -5.41
C THR A 31 0.65 -0.99 -6.24
N SER A 32 -0.56 -1.13 -6.77
CA SER A 32 -1.24 -0.07 -7.52
C SER A 32 -1.53 1.14 -6.63
N ALA A 33 -2.06 0.92 -5.42
CA ALA A 33 -2.33 1.99 -4.45
C ALA A 33 -1.05 2.74 -4.03
N ILE A 34 0.06 2.03 -3.83
CA ILE A 34 1.36 2.63 -3.50
C ILE A 34 1.88 3.51 -4.64
N LYS A 35 1.83 3.00 -5.87
CA LYS A 35 2.23 3.76 -7.08
C LYS A 35 1.35 5.00 -7.27
N GLU A 36 0.05 4.85 -7.07
CA GLU A 36 -0.89 5.97 -7.17
C GLU A 36 -0.61 7.04 -6.10
N ALA A 37 -0.34 6.64 -4.85
CA ALA A 37 0.02 7.56 -3.77
C ALA A 37 1.29 8.36 -4.08
N LEU A 38 2.32 7.70 -4.63
CA LEU A 38 3.57 8.34 -5.08
C LEU A 38 3.32 9.35 -6.21
N LEU A 39 2.56 8.94 -7.24
CA LEU A 39 2.25 9.78 -8.39
C LEU A 39 1.44 11.03 -7.98
N LYS A 40 0.38 10.82 -7.19
CA LYS A 40 -0.52 11.89 -6.74
C LYS A 40 0.03 12.66 -5.53
N LYS A 41 1.19 12.27 -4.99
CA LYS A 41 1.78 12.83 -3.75
C LYS A 41 0.74 12.95 -2.63
N THR A 42 -0.08 11.90 -2.49
CA THR A 42 -1.20 11.86 -1.54
C THR A 42 -0.83 11.00 -0.35
N ALA A 43 -1.15 11.48 0.84
CA ALA A 43 -0.90 10.76 2.07
C ALA A 43 -1.76 9.50 2.19
N VAL A 44 -1.17 8.49 2.81
CA VAL A 44 -1.79 7.19 3.06
C VAL A 44 -1.73 6.83 4.54
N HIS A 45 -2.69 6.03 4.96
CA HIS A 45 -2.65 5.28 6.20
C HIS A 45 -2.32 3.83 5.87
N ILE A 46 -1.26 3.31 6.49
CA ILE A 46 -0.71 1.98 6.23
C ILE A 46 -0.83 1.18 7.51
N ILE A 47 -1.47 0.02 7.42
CA ILE A 47 -1.53 -0.98 8.49
C ILE A 47 -0.56 -2.09 8.11
N PHE A 48 0.42 -2.35 8.96
CA PHE A 48 1.47 -3.35 8.72
C PHE A 48 1.84 -4.04 10.02
N SER A 49 2.03 -5.37 9.97
CA SER A 49 2.15 -6.19 11.19
C SER A 49 1.03 -5.85 12.19
N ASP A 50 1.38 -5.49 13.42
CA ASP A 50 0.50 -5.11 14.53
C ASP A 50 0.40 -3.58 14.74
N THR A 51 0.95 -2.77 13.84
CA THR A 51 0.97 -1.31 13.98
C THR A 51 0.44 -0.58 12.74
N SER A 52 0.33 0.74 12.84
CA SER A 52 -0.04 1.60 11.72
C SER A 52 0.83 2.84 11.63
N PHE A 53 0.89 3.40 10.42
CA PHE A 53 1.62 4.64 10.16
C PHE A 53 0.90 5.47 9.12
N THR A 54 0.81 6.77 9.35
CA THR A 54 0.15 7.72 8.44
C THR A 54 1.16 8.72 7.92
N GLY A 55 1.22 8.89 6.60
CA GLY A 55 2.15 9.83 5.99
C GLY A 55 2.19 9.76 4.48
N ASP A 56 3.12 10.52 3.91
CA ASP A 56 3.40 10.55 2.48
C ASP A 56 4.40 9.43 2.14
N ILE A 57 4.11 8.65 1.11
CA ILE A 57 5.10 7.71 0.55
C ILE A 57 6.12 8.53 -0.25
N ILE A 58 7.39 8.45 0.13
CA ILE A 58 8.49 9.21 -0.50
C ILE A 58 9.21 8.36 -1.56
N LYS A 59 9.35 7.06 -1.30
CA LYS A 59 10.03 6.12 -2.19
C LYS A 59 9.38 4.74 -2.11
N TYR A 60 9.33 4.06 -3.25
CA TYR A 60 9.09 2.64 -3.34
C TYR A 60 10.33 1.97 -3.94
N ASP A 61 10.97 1.09 -3.18
CA ASP A 61 12.13 0.29 -3.56
C ASP A 61 11.65 -1.11 -3.98
N THR A 62 11.58 -1.34 -5.28
CA THR A 62 11.06 -2.59 -5.86
C THR A 62 12.00 -3.76 -5.60
N ASP A 63 13.30 -3.51 -5.57
CA ASP A 63 14.33 -4.55 -5.44
C ASP A 63 14.30 -5.14 -4.03
N ARG A 64 14.15 -4.28 -3.02
CA ARG A 64 14.08 -4.70 -1.61
C ARG A 64 12.65 -4.97 -1.14
N GLN A 65 11.65 -4.68 -1.99
CA GLN A 65 10.23 -4.71 -1.66
C GLN A 65 9.90 -3.88 -0.40
N GLN A 66 10.31 -2.61 -0.39
CA GLN A 66 10.11 -1.71 0.76
C GLN A 66 9.61 -0.33 0.32
N ILE A 67 8.84 0.33 1.19
CA ILE A 67 8.44 1.72 1.04
C ILE A 67 9.01 2.58 2.15
N ILE A 68 9.33 3.82 1.81
CA ILE A 68 9.78 4.85 2.76
C ILE A 68 8.64 5.84 2.92
N VAL A 69 8.13 5.97 4.14
CA VAL A 69 6.95 6.78 4.45
C VAL A 69 7.33 7.84 5.47
N LYS A 70 6.91 9.08 5.23
CA LYS A 70 7.24 10.23 6.06
C LYS A 70 5.97 10.83 6.66
N ASN A 71 5.93 11.04 7.97
CA ASN A 71 4.74 11.59 8.63
C ASN A 71 4.44 13.03 8.18
N PHE A 72 3.22 13.53 8.46
CA PHE A 72 2.77 14.85 8.03
C PHE A 72 3.63 16.02 8.53
N ALA A 73 4.14 15.90 9.75
CA ALA A 73 5.05 16.89 10.35
C ALA A 73 6.46 16.83 9.75
N LYS A 74 6.73 15.86 8.86
CA LYS A 74 8.01 15.63 8.17
C LYS A 74 9.22 15.44 9.09
N ASN A 75 9.00 15.01 10.32
CA ASN A 75 10.06 14.79 11.31
C ASN A 75 10.36 13.31 11.54
N VAL A 76 9.44 12.41 11.17
CA VAL A 76 9.60 10.96 11.36
C VAL A 76 9.43 10.24 10.04
N THR A 77 10.39 9.38 9.73
CA THR A 77 10.39 8.51 8.55
C THR A 77 10.39 7.05 8.99
N ARG A 78 9.62 6.21 8.31
CA ARG A 78 9.56 4.77 8.56
C ARG A 78 9.75 3.99 7.27
N ILE A 79 10.56 2.94 7.35
CA ILE A 79 10.76 1.96 6.28
C ILE A 79 9.85 0.78 6.58
N ILE A 80 9.00 0.40 5.62
CA ILE A 80 8.01 -0.68 5.77
C ILE A 80 8.17 -1.65 4.61
N ARG A 81 8.30 -2.95 4.88
CA ARG A 81 8.38 -3.97 3.82
C ARG A 81 6.99 -4.28 3.28
N ILE A 82 6.86 -4.43 1.96
CA ILE A 82 5.60 -4.75 1.29
C ILE A 82 4.92 -6.01 1.86
N PRO A 83 5.63 -7.13 2.14
CA PRO A 83 5.00 -8.34 2.68
C PRO A 83 4.37 -8.16 4.06
N ASP A 84 4.84 -7.18 4.84
CA ASP A 84 4.33 -6.93 6.18
C ASP A 84 3.05 -6.06 6.14
N ILE A 85 2.71 -5.48 4.99
CA ILE A 85 1.56 -4.59 4.83
C ILE A 85 0.27 -5.39 4.70
N ARG A 86 -0.68 -5.09 5.57
CA ARG A 86 -2.02 -5.67 5.57
C ARG A 86 -3.01 -4.82 4.77
N LYS A 87 -2.89 -3.49 4.84
CA LYS A 87 -3.81 -2.56 4.16
C LYS A 87 -3.16 -1.19 3.92
N VAL A 88 -3.52 -0.56 2.81
CA VAL A 88 -3.23 0.83 2.50
C VAL A 88 -4.53 1.55 2.18
N SER A 89 -4.69 2.78 2.67
CA SER A 89 -5.87 3.60 2.40
C SER A 89 -5.47 5.07 2.27
N PHE A 90 -6.09 5.79 1.34
CA PHE A 90 -5.84 7.22 1.18
C PHE A 90 -6.41 8.01 2.35
N VAL A 91 -5.67 9.02 2.80
CA VAL A 91 -6.13 9.91 3.87
C VAL A 91 -6.94 11.05 3.26
N PRO A 92 -8.18 11.31 3.71
CA PRO A 92 -8.97 12.44 3.22
C PRO A 92 -8.25 13.78 3.42
N SER A 93 -8.35 14.69 2.45
CA SER A 93 -7.67 16.00 2.47
C SER A 93 -8.00 16.82 3.72
N THR A 94 -9.23 16.75 4.22
CA THR A 94 -9.66 17.41 5.47
C THR A 94 -8.82 16.95 6.67
N VAL A 95 -8.55 15.64 6.77
CA VAL A 95 -7.74 15.07 7.85
C VAL A 95 -6.28 15.49 7.68
N GLN A 96 -5.75 15.52 6.45
CA GLN A 96 -4.40 15.98 6.18
C GLN A 96 -4.19 17.44 6.64
N THR A 97 -5.15 18.32 6.33
CA THR A 97 -5.10 19.74 6.73
C THR A 97 -5.20 19.91 8.24
N ALA A 98 -6.14 19.20 8.88
CA ALA A 98 -6.32 19.26 10.34
C ALA A 98 -5.05 18.81 11.08
N GLN A 99 -4.43 17.71 10.63
CA GLN A 99 -3.19 17.20 11.22
C GLN A 99 -2.03 18.19 11.03
N LYS A 100 -1.84 18.74 9.82
CA LYS A 100 -0.79 19.74 9.55
C LYS A 100 -0.94 21.01 10.39
N ASN A 101 -2.17 21.48 10.60
CA ASN A 101 -2.42 22.69 11.39
C ASN A 101 -2.21 22.47 12.89
N ARG A 102 -2.45 21.25 13.40
CA ARG A 102 -2.15 20.90 14.80
C ARG A 102 -0.66 21.06 15.11
N PHE A 103 0.22 20.60 14.22
CA PHE A 103 1.69 20.69 14.39
C PHE A 103 2.28 22.09 14.13
N LYS A 104 1.48 23.07 13.67
CA LYS A 104 1.94 24.47 13.45
C LYS A 104 1.64 25.40 14.62
N LYS A 105 0.83 24.95 15.59
CA LYS A 105 0.42 25.74 16.77
C LYS A 105 1.28 25.50 18.00
N GLU A 106 2.26 24.60 17.91
CA GLU A 106 3.31 24.36 18.90
C GLU A 106 4.59 25.07 18.45
#